data_AF-A0AAD4UHV3-F1
#
_entry.id   AF-A0AAD4UHV3-F1
#
_cell.length_a   1.000
_cell.length_b   1.000
_cell.length_c   1.000
_cell.angle_alpha   90.00
_cell.angle_beta   90.00
_cell.angle_gamma   90.00
#
_symmetry.space_group_name_H-M   'P 1'
#
loop_
_entity.id
_entity.type
_entity.pdbx_description
1 polymer ?
#
loop_
_entity_poly.entity_id
_entity_poly.type
_entity_poly.pdbx_seq_one_letter_code
_entity_poly.pdbx_strand_id
1 'polypeptide(L)'
;MAPDYSAFETDIMRNEFERLAARQPIELLSMKRYELPAPSSGQKNDITAWQECVNNSMAQLEHQAVRIENLELIMSQHGCNAWKVYNENLVHMIEHAQKELQKLRKHIQDLNWQRKNMQLTAGSK
;
A
#
# COMPACT_ATOMS: atom_id res chain seq x y z
N MET A 1 9.60 -10.33 -32.75
CA MET A 1 10.44 -10.37 -31.53
C MET A 1 9.54 -10.01 -30.37
N ALA A 2 9.42 -10.88 -29.37
CA ALA A 2 8.72 -10.52 -28.13
C ALA A 2 9.48 -9.35 -27.47
N PRO A 3 8.79 -8.36 -26.90
CA PRO A 3 9.46 -7.30 -26.16
C PRO A 3 10.25 -7.90 -25.00
N ASP A 4 11.46 -7.38 -24.80
CA ASP A 4 12.33 -7.80 -23.70
C ASP A 4 11.80 -7.22 -22.39
N TYR A 5 11.17 -8.08 -21.58
CA TYR A 5 10.58 -7.71 -20.30
C TYR A 5 11.64 -7.52 -19.20
N SER A 6 12.88 -7.96 -19.42
CA SER A 6 13.97 -7.88 -18.43
C SER A 6 14.64 -6.51 -18.38
N ALA A 7 14.47 -5.68 -19.42
CA ALA A 7 15.09 -4.36 -19.53
C ALA A 7 14.62 -3.34 -18.47
N PHE A 8 13.47 -3.60 -17.82
CA PHE A 8 12.88 -2.72 -16.81
C PHE A 8 12.90 -3.33 -15.40
N GLU A 9 13.55 -4.48 -15.20
CA GLU A 9 13.63 -5.12 -13.89
C GLU A 9 14.65 -4.38 -13.01
N THR A 10 14.14 -3.77 -11.94
CA THR A 10 14.98 -3.26 -10.85
C THR A 10 15.59 -4.43 -10.07
N ASP A 11 16.71 -4.20 -9.38
CA ASP A 11 17.38 -5.26 -8.61
C ASP A 11 16.48 -5.90 -7.54
N ILE A 12 15.51 -5.14 -7.01
CA ILE A 12 14.49 -5.66 -6.09
C ILE A 12 13.57 -6.65 -6.81
N MET A 13 13.12 -6.33 -8.03
CA MET A 13 12.26 -7.22 -8.82
C MET A 13 13.00 -8.50 -9.21
N ARG A 14 14.27 -8.41 -9.57
CA ARG A 14 15.09 -9.59 -9.90
C ARG A 14 15.19 -10.55 -8.71
N ASN A 15 15.48 -10.04 -7.52
CA ASN A 15 15.53 -10.84 -6.29
C ASN A 15 14.18 -11.50 -5.95
N GLU A 16 13.07 -10.80 -6.18
CA GLU A 16 11.72 -11.33 -5.98
C GLU A 16 11.39 -12.44 -7.00
N PHE A 17 11.77 -12.27 -8.26
CA PHE A 17 11.63 -13.29 -9.29
C PHE A 17 12.50 -14.53 -9.00
N GLU A 18 13.72 -14.36 -8.51
CA GLU A 18 14.59 -15.45 -8.05
C GLU A 18 13.99 -16.20 -6.86
N ARG A 19 13.42 -15.48 -5.87
CA ARG A 19 12.69 -16.10 -4.75
C ARG A 19 11.51 -16.94 -5.23
N LEU A 20 10.72 -16.40 -6.16
CA LEU A 20 9.57 -17.08 -6.75
C LEU A 20 9.99 -18.32 -7.57
N ALA A 21 11.06 -18.22 -8.35
CA ALA A 21 11.64 -19.34 -9.09
C ALA A 21 12.15 -20.44 -8.14
N ALA A 22 12.76 -20.06 -7.02
CA ALA A 22 13.19 -20.96 -5.96
C ALA A 22 12.05 -21.48 -5.07
N ARG A 23 10.79 -21.06 -5.32
CA ARG A 23 9.60 -21.39 -4.52
C ARG A 23 9.76 -21.13 -3.03
N GLN A 24 10.58 -20.14 -2.68
CA GLN A 24 10.78 -19.77 -1.29
C GLN A 24 9.56 -18.97 -0.81
N PRO A 25 8.93 -19.36 0.32
CA PRO A 25 7.87 -18.57 0.93
C PRO A 25 8.39 -17.17 1.22
N ILE A 26 7.52 -16.16 1.12
CA ILE A 26 7.87 -14.84 1.64
C ILE A 26 8.15 -14.96 3.14
N GLU A 27 9.22 -14.34 3.62
CA GLU A 27 9.49 -14.31 5.04
C GLU A 27 8.36 -13.53 5.70
N LEU A 28 7.50 -14.24 6.44
CA LEU A 28 6.40 -13.62 7.16
C LEU A 28 6.98 -12.76 8.28
N LEU A 29 6.46 -11.54 8.43
CA LEU A 29 6.81 -10.70 9.57
C LEU A 29 6.53 -11.46 10.86
N SER A 30 7.58 -11.70 11.66
CA SER A 30 7.44 -12.36 12.95
C SER A 30 6.66 -11.47 13.91
N MET A 31 5.46 -11.90 14.30
CA MET A 31 4.64 -11.25 15.32
C MET A 31 5.09 -11.55 16.75
N LYS A 32 6.13 -12.39 16.93
CA LYS A 32 6.66 -12.77 18.25
C LYS A 32 7.15 -11.58 19.08
N ARG A 33 7.42 -10.43 18.46
CA ARG A 33 7.78 -9.17 19.14
C ARG A 33 6.59 -8.54 19.89
N TYR A 34 5.36 -8.86 19.51
CA TYR A 34 4.15 -8.29 20.11
C TYR A 34 3.45 -9.23 21.10
N GLU A 35 3.88 -10.49 21.15
CA GLU A 35 3.40 -11.47 22.09
C GLU A 35 4.42 -11.61 23.24
N LEU A 36 3.91 -11.70 24.46
CA LEU A 36 4.72 -12.05 25.63
C LEU A 36 4.46 -13.53 25.95
N PRO A 37 5.11 -14.49 25.25
CA PRO A 37 4.94 -15.89 25.60
C PRO A 37 5.49 -16.09 27.01
N ALA A 38 4.67 -16.64 27.90
CA ALA A 38 5.17 -17.14 29.18
C ALA A 38 6.20 -18.26 28.90
N PRO A 39 7.31 -18.32 29.65
CA PRO A 39 8.29 -19.39 29.47
C PRO A 39 7.58 -20.74 29.64
N SER A 40 7.76 -21.64 28.66
CA SER A 40 7.08 -22.95 28.64
C SER A 40 7.39 -23.73 29.93
N SER A 41 6.46 -24.59 30.36
CA SER A 41 6.59 -25.32 31.65
C SER A 41 7.87 -26.16 31.78
N GLY A 42 8.53 -26.51 30.66
CA GLY A 42 9.82 -27.22 30.62
C GLY A 42 11.08 -26.33 30.59
N GLN A 43 10.96 -25.01 30.42
CA GLN A 43 12.09 -24.06 30.36
C GLN A 43 12.22 -23.17 31.60
N LYS A 44 11.44 -23.43 32.66
CA LYS A 44 11.46 -22.63 33.90
C LYS A 44 12.80 -22.65 34.63
N ASN A 45 13.67 -23.63 34.37
CA ASN A 45 15.01 -23.74 34.95
C ASN A 45 16.11 -23.13 34.04
N ASP A 46 15.75 -22.62 32.85
CA ASP A 46 16.71 -22.05 31.91
C ASP A 46 16.80 -20.53 32.10
N ILE A 47 17.93 -20.08 32.66
CA ILE A 47 18.20 -18.66 32.95
C ILE A 47 18.17 -17.82 31.67
N THR A 48 18.53 -18.39 30.52
CA THR A 48 18.57 -17.68 29.25
C THR A 48 17.17 -17.34 28.74
N ALA A 49 16.21 -18.28 28.88
CA ALA A 49 14.82 -18.06 28.53
C ALA A 49 14.16 -16.95 29.39
N TRP A 50 14.50 -16.86 30.68
CA TRP A 50 14.03 -15.78 31.53
C TRP A 50 14.62 -14.42 31.14
N GLN A 51 15.91 -14.38 30.80
CA GLN A 51 16.55 -13.14 30.33
C GLN A 51 15.92 -12.66 29.02
N GLU A 52 15.63 -13.57 28.09
CA GLU A 52 14.92 -13.24 26.85
C GLU A 52 13.50 -12.70 27.12
N CYS A 53 12.75 -13.30 28.05
CA CYS A 53 11.43 -12.80 28.46
C CYS A 53 11.49 -11.39 29.05
N VAL A 54 12.49 -11.09 29.90
CA VAL A 54 12.69 -9.77 30.51
C VAL A 54 13.11 -8.73 29.46
N ASN A 55 14.00 -9.10 28.55
CA ASN A 55 14.41 -8.21 27.47
C ASN A 55 13.21 -7.90 26.53
N ASN A 56 12.36 -8.89 26.25
CA ASN A 56 11.14 -8.69 25.46
C ASN A 56 10.13 -7.79 26.19
N SER A 57 9.94 -7.98 27.51
CA SER A 57 9.01 -7.14 28.28
C SER A 57 9.49 -5.69 28.37
N MET A 58 10.79 -5.46 28.52
CA MET A 58 11.39 -4.13 28.49
C MET A 58 11.22 -3.46 27.12
N ALA A 59 11.50 -4.19 26.04
CA ALA A 59 11.26 -3.68 24.69
C ALA A 59 9.77 -3.34 24.47
N GLN A 60 8.86 -4.18 24.97
CA GLN A 60 7.42 -3.92 24.87
C GLN A 60 6.99 -2.68 25.66
N LEU A 61 7.56 -2.44 26.85
CA LEU A 61 7.29 -1.24 27.64
C LEU A 61 7.67 0.04 26.89
N GLU A 62 8.87 0.08 26.32
CA GLU A 62 9.33 1.21 25.50
C GLU A 62 8.44 1.41 24.27
N HIS A 63 8.07 0.32 23.59
CA HIS A 63 7.12 0.39 22.47
C HIS A 63 5.74 0.94 22.89
N GLN A 64 5.24 0.61 24.09
CA GLN A 64 3.98 1.18 24.59
C GLN A 64 4.13 2.66 24.94
N ALA A 65 5.24 3.08 25.54
CA ALA A 65 5.51 4.49 25.83
C ALA A 65 5.52 5.33 24.54
N VAL A 66 6.25 4.88 23.52
CA VAL A 66 6.27 5.51 22.19
C VAL A 66 4.90 5.49 21.52
N ARG A 67 4.13 4.41 21.69
CA ARG A 67 2.76 4.33 21.17
C ARG A 67 1.86 5.38 21.82
N ILE A 68 1.95 5.58 23.12
CA ILE A 68 1.17 6.60 23.84
C ILE A 68 1.55 7.99 23.34
N GLU A 69 2.83 8.31 23.25
CA GLU A 69 3.31 9.59 22.72
C GLU A 69 2.81 9.85 21.29
N ASN A 70 2.90 8.84 20.42
CA ASN A 70 2.39 8.94 19.05
C ASN A 70 0.87 9.12 18.99
N LEU A 71 0.13 8.44 19.85
CA LEU A 71 -1.32 8.59 19.95
C LEU A 71 -1.70 9.97 20.46
N GLU A 72 -0.99 10.50 21.46
CA GLU A 72 -1.20 11.85 21.95
C GLU A 72 -0.94 12.89 20.86
N LEU A 73 0.15 12.77 20.09
CA LEU A 73 0.45 13.64 18.95
C LEU A 73 -0.67 13.58 17.89
N ILE A 74 -1.11 12.39 17.50
CA ILE A 74 -2.19 12.23 16.51
C ILE A 74 -3.51 12.77 17.07
N MET A 75 -3.90 12.45 18.30
CA MET A 75 -5.18 12.88 18.86
C MET A 75 -5.23 14.38 19.12
N SER A 76 -4.14 14.97 19.61
CA SER A 76 -4.12 16.38 20.03
C SER A 76 -3.83 17.35 18.88
N GLN A 77 -2.97 16.99 17.92
CA GLN A 77 -2.46 17.97 16.95
C GLN A 77 -2.90 17.71 15.50
N HIS A 78 -3.02 16.45 15.06
CA HIS A 78 -3.05 16.17 13.62
C HIS A 78 -4.15 15.24 13.11
N GLY A 79 -4.84 14.48 13.95
CA GLY A 79 -5.71 13.38 13.51
C GLY A 79 -6.92 13.85 12.70
N CYS A 80 -7.86 14.54 13.34
CA CYS A 80 -9.11 14.95 12.69
C CYS A 80 -8.90 15.96 11.56
N ASN A 81 -7.96 16.90 11.74
CA ASN A 81 -7.72 17.95 10.76
C ASN A 81 -6.95 17.45 9.54
N ALA A 82 -5.92 16.62 9.71
CA ALA A 82 -5.22 16.04 8.56
C ALA A 82 -6.13 15.09 7.76
N TRP A 83 -6.99 14.32 8.44
CA TRP A 83 -7.93 13.44 7.76
C TRP A 83 -8.97 14.21 6.93
N LYS A 84 -9.47 15.34 7.44
CA LYS A 84 -10.41 16.20 6.69
C LYS A 84 -9.75 16.77 5.42
N VAL A 85 -8.56 17.36 5.55
CA VAL A 85 -7.80 17.90 4.41
C VAL A 85 -7.48 16.80 3.40
N TYR A 86 -7.11 15.60 3.86
CA TYR A 86 -6.88 14.46 2.99
C TYR A 86 -8.14 14.07 2.19
N ASN A 87 -9.32 14.04 2.84
CA ASN A 87 -10.57 13.78 2.13
C ASN A 87 -10.92 14.88 1.12
N GLU A 88 -10.72 16.15 1.47
CA GLU A 88 -10.94 17.27 0.52
C GLU A 88 -10.05 17.13 -0.72
N ASN A 89 -8.77 16.78 -0.53
CA ASN A 89 -7.85 16.52 -1.64
C ASN A 89 -8.32 15.33 -2.50
N LEU A 90 -8.77 14.25 -1.88
CA LEU A 90 -9.32 13.09 -2.62
C LEU A 90 -10.54 13.46 -3.45
N VAL A 91 -11.46 14.25 -2.88
CA VAL A 91 -12.65 14.72 -3.62
C VAL A 91 -12.23 15.56 -4.82
N HIS A 92 -11.29 16.49 -4.65
CA HIS A 92 -10.77 17.30 -5.76
C HIS A 92 -10.11 16.45 -6.86
N MET A 93 -9.34 15.42 -6.49
CA MET A 93 -8.74 14.50 -7.46
C MET A 93 -9.81 13.74 -8.27
N ILE A 94 -10.86 13.26 -7.60
CA ILE A 94 -11.97 12.56 -8.24
C ILE A 94 -12.71 13.49 -9.22
N GLU A 95 -13.05 14.71 -8.78
CA GLU A 95 -13.71 15.69 -9.63
C GLU A 95 -12.88 16.04 -10.87
N HIS A 96 -11.57 16.21 -10.71
CA HIS A 96 -10.66 16.46 -11.81
C HIS A 96 -10.67 15.30 -12.82
N ALA A 97 -10.51 14.06 -12.35
CA ALA A 97 -10.55 12.87 -13.20
C ALA A 97 -11.89 12.72 -13.93
N GLN A 98 -13.01 12.99 -13.25
CA GLN A 98 -14.35 12.96 -13.86
C GLN A 98 -14.53 14.03 -14.94
N LYS A 99 -14.03 15.25 -14.71
CA LYS A 99 -14.06 16.34 -15.71
C LYS A 99 -13.28 15.97 -16.96
N GLU A 100 -12.07 15.42 -16.81
CA GLU A 100 -11.26 14.97 -17.94
C GLU A 100 -11.94 13.84 -18.71
N LEU A 101 -12.53 12.86 -18.01
CA LEU A 101 -13.30 11.79 -18.64
C LEU A 101 -14.50 12.34 -19.44
N GLN A 102 -15.23 13.32 -18.89
CA GLN A 102 -16.36 13.93 -19.57
C GLN A 102 -15.93 14.70 -20.82
N LYS A 103 -14.82 15.46 -20.75
CA LYS A 103 -14.24 16.14 -21.92
C LYS A 103 -13.88 15.15 -23.02
N LEU A 104 -13.21 14.05 -22.66
CA LEU A 104 -12.82 13.02 -23.63
C LEU A 104 -14.05 12.35 -24.26
N ARG A 105 -15.07 12.02 -23.47
CA ARG A 105 -16.33 11.45 -23.97
C ARG A 105 -17.02 12.38 -24.96
N LYS A 106 -17.07 13.69 -24.66
CA LYS A 106 -17.64 14.69 -25.57
C LYS A 106 -16.85 14.74 -26.88
N HIS A 107 -15.52 14.78 -26.80
CA HIS A 107 -14.66 14.80 -27.99
C HIS A 107 -14.87 13.55 -28.88
N ILE A 108 -14.99 12.37 -28.28
CA ILE A 108 -15.29 11.12 -28.99
C ILE A 108 -16.68 11.21 -29.67
N GLN A 109 -17.69 11.73 -28.97
CA GLN A 109 -19.04 11.90 -29.55
C GLN A 109 -19.03 12.88 -30.72
N ASP A 110 -18.35 14.01 -30.60
CA ASP A 110 -18.23 15.01 -31.67
C ASP A 110 -17.56 14.42 -32.92
N LEU A 111 -16.45 13.67 -32.74
CA LEU A 111 -15.78 12.98 -33.84
C LEU A 111 -16.67 11.93 -34.50
N ASN A 112 -17.39 11.13 -33.71
CA ASN A 112 -18.31 10.13 -34.25
C ASN A 112 -19.47 10.77 -35.01
N TRP A 113 -19.98 11.92 -34.54
CA TRP A 113 -21.00 12.69 -35.23
C TRP A 113 -20.50 13.22 -36.58
N GLN A 114 -19.30 13.81 -36.61
CA GLN A 114 -18.66 14.26 -37.84
C GLN A 114 -18.46 13.10 -38.84
N ARG A 115 -17.93 11.96 -38.39
CA ARG A 115 -17.77 10.76 -39.23
C ARG A 115 -19.10 10.28 -39.80
N LYS A 116 -20.14 10.21 -38.97
CA LYS A 116 -21.48 9.80 -39.41
C LYS A 116 -22.03 10.74 -40.49
N ASN A 117 -21.90 12.05 -40.32
CA ASN A 117 -22.34 13.02 -41.32
C ASN A 117 -21.58 12.87 -42.64
N MET A 118 -20.24 12.76 -42.59
CA MET A 118 -19.44 12.55 -43.80
C MET A 118 -19.84 11.28 -44.56
N GLN A 119 -20.07 10.17 -43.84
CA GLN A 119 -20.51 8.90 -44.43
C GLN A 119 -21.88 9.02 -45.10
N LEU A 120 -22.84 9.70 -44.46
CA LEU A 120 -24.18 9.91 -45.04
C LEU A 120 -24.14 10.81 -46.28
N THR A 121 -23.34 11.88 -46.26
CA THR A 121 -23.15 12.76 -47.42
C THR A 121 -22.46 12.04 -48.58
N ALA A 122 -21.45 11.22 -48.30
CA ALA A 122 -20.76 10.44 -49.33
C ALA A 122 -21.65 9.34 -49.94
N GLY A 123 -22.51 8.70 -49.15
CA GLY A 123 -23.44 7.68 -49.64
C GLY A 123 -24.68 8.23 -50.37
N SER A 124 -24.92 9.55 -50.31
CA SER A 124 -25.99 10.22 -51.07
C SER A 124 -25.51 10.80 -52.40
N LYS A 125 -24.20 10.73 -52.71
CA LYS A 125 -23.63 11.02 -54.03
C LYS A 125 -23.46 9.71 -54.80
#